data_AF-X1SGE1-F1
#
_entry.id   AF-X1SGE1-F1
#
_cell.length_a   1.000
_cell.length_b   1.000
_cell.length_c   1.000
_cell.angle_alpha   90.00
_cell.angle_beta   90.00
_cell.angle_gamma   90.00
#
_symmetry.space_group_name_H-M   'P 1'
#
loop_
_entity.id
_entity.type
_entity.pdbx_description
1 polymer ?
#
loop_
_entity_poly.entity_id
_entity_poly.type
_entity_poly.pdbx_seq_one_letter_code
_entity_poly.pdbx_strand_id
1 'polypeptide(L)'
;MHDDDLVLLDAPDAAWFNVLYYFPWKDYQIYGAQYYDALYEFNIREAKKRQERLSEQEDQIDETQEQAKQRLLFARVTMQEYQEAANPAIIYEGEVPESGLSKINPESISPGVVPNRLGGKKPKCFFSLLKSFLGATLMGFAPEPEKVYLLLNSNPSFVRVCGFAPKNEKDEYCFMHVPSLRKLEQFDQIMTEWGIWQTLKLQEVRRNIESGLIKKEDELVADTTHYYAYSGFETVKYIDDKGKEQKKSQSKLTKNCRCENRETCEHPWVLADDGAGTIVKSNNKMYWGHKASIIGFPRQGVPLDAVPISDASTFDGETLYPHVEKLFNDLPEIKSSIKRILYDSACDYKELKEKLLNDFGIVLKASLNPRR
;
A
#
# COMPACT_ATOMS: atom_id res chain seq x y z
N MET A 1 25.83 14.83 -19.90
CA MET A 1 24.38 14.65 -20.19
C MET A 1 24.34 14.02 -21.56
N HIS A 2 23.67 12.87 -21.71
CA HIS A 2 23.71 12.13 -22.97
C HIS A 2 22.80 12.82 -24.00
N ASP A 3 23.10 12.64 -25.28
CA ASP A 3 22.26 13.17 -26.36
C ASP A 3 20.82 12.64 -26.25
N ASP A 4 20.65 11.36 -25.91
CA ASP A 4 19.33 10.76 -25.64
C ASP A 4 18.61 11.42 -24.47
N ASP A 5 19.34 11.87 -23.42
CA ASP A 5 18.74 12.55 -22.28
C ASP A 5 18.21 13.94 -22.69
N LEU A 6 18.93 14.64 -23.59
CA LEU A 6 18.50 15.93 -24.13
C LEU A 6 17.24 15.76 -24.97
N VAL A 7 17.20 14.73 -25.83
CA VAL A 7 16.00 14.40 -26.62
C VAL A 7 14.81 14.12 -25.70
N LEU A 8 14.99 13.34 -24.63
CA LEU A 8 13.93 13.04 -23.67
C LEU A 8 13.48 14.25 -22.84
N LEU A 9 14.35 15.23 -22.59
CA LEU A 9 13.97 16.46 -21.89
C LEU A 9 13.06 17.37 -22.73
N ASP A 10 13.24 17.34 -24.05
CA ASP A 10 12.47 18.15 -25.00
C ASP A 10 11.25 17.40 -25.57
N ALA A 11 11.14 16.10 -25.33
CA ALA A 11 10.07 15.24 -25.84
C ALA A 11 8.76 15.39 -25.02
N PRO A 12 7.64 15.83 -25.63
CA PRO A 12 6.37 16.01 -24.93
C PRO A 12 5.80 14.73 -24.32
N ASP A 13 6.08 13.57 -24.93
CA ASP A 13 5.66 12.24 -24.49
C ASP A 13 6.58 11.63 -23.42
N ALA A 14 7.69 12.31 -23.09
CA ALA A 14 8.64 11.89 -22.06
C ALA A 14 8.56 12.75 -20.78
N ALA A 15 7.37 13.27 -20.44
CA ALA A 15 7.16 14.08 -19.23
C ALA A 15 7.70 13.43 -17.94
N TRP A 16 7.66 12.10 -17.85
CA TRP A 16 8.27 11.33 -16.76
C TRP A 16 9.76 11.64 -16.59
N PHE A 17 10.52 11.78 -17.67
CA PHE A 17 11.96 12.03 -17.63
C PHE A 17 12.23 13.42 -17.07
N ASN A 18 11.50 14.43 -17.55
CA ASN A 18 11.61 15.79 -17.06
C ASN A 18 11.34 15.89 -15.55
N VAL A 19 10.25 15.28 -15.07
CA VAL A 19 9.89 15.24 -13.64
C VAL A 19 10.98 14.57 -12.80
N LEU A 20 11.53 13.44 -13.26
CA LEU A 20 12.59 12.73 -12.52
C LEU A 20 13.93 13.46 -12.59
N TYR A 21 14.22 14.16 -13.69
CA TYR A 21 15.46 14.91 -13.88
C TYR A 21 15.52 16.12 -12.94
N TYR A 22 14.43 16.90 -12.88
CA TYR A 22 14.29 18.08 -12.01
C TYR A 22 13.68 17.76 -10.64
N PHE A 23 13.69 16.49 -10.24
CA PHE A 23 13.08 16.03 -9.00
C PHE A 23 13.55 16.84 -7.78
N PRO A 24 12.63 17.46 -7.01
CA PRO A 24 12.96 18.37 -5.91
C PRO A 24 13.36 17.59 -4.65
N TRP A 25 14.49 16.87 -4.73
CA TRP A 25 14.94 15.91 -3.73
C TRP A 25 15.06 16.47 -2.30
N LYS A 26 15.29 17.79 -2.15
CA LYS A 26 15.38 18.44 -0.84
C LYS A 26 14.11 18.25 -0.01
N ASP A 27 12.96 18.27 -0.67
CA ASP A 27 11.64 18.12 -0.05
C ASP A 27 11.41 16.70 0.48
N TYR A 28 12.27 15.74 0.12
CA TYR A 28 12.17 14.33 0.49
C TYR A 28 13.29 13.85 1.42
N GLN A 29 14.17 14.75 1.90
CA GLN A 29 15.29 14.39 2.78
C GLN A 29 14.83 13.71 4.07
N ILE A 30 13.73 14.18 4.65
CA ILE A 30 13.18 13.62 5.89
C ILE A 30 12.76 12.16 5.72
N TYR A 31 12.12 11.81 4.60
CA TYR A 31 11.75 10.42 4.29
C TYR A 31 12.97 9.56 4.01
N GLY A 32 14.01 10.13 3.41
CA GLY A 32 15.28 9.44 3.22
C GLY A 32 15.93 9.05 4.55
N ALA A 33 15.94 9.96 5.54
CA ALA A 33 16.43 9.67 6.88
C ALA A 33 15.59 8.59 7.57
N GLN A 34 14.26 8.72 7.54
CA GLN A 34 13.33 7.71 8.08
C GLN A 34 13.54 6.34 7.44
N TYR A 35 13.68 6.28 6.11
CA TYR A 35 13.93 5.03 5.39
C TYR A 35 15.21 4.36 5.85
N TYR A 36 16.29 5.12 6.06
CA TYR A 36 17.56 4.54 6.48
C TYR A 36 17.55 4.04 7.93
N ASP A 37 16.82 4.71 8.83
CA ASP A 37 16.57 4.20 10.18
C ASP A 37 15.74 2.92 10.12
N ALA A 38 14.63 2.94 9.37
CA ALA A 38 13.77 1.78 9.15
C ALA A 38 14.55 0.60 8.54
N LEU A 39 15.43 0.83 7.56
CA LEU A 39 16.30 -0.17 6.98
C LEU A 39 17.28 -0.76 8.00
N TYR A 40 17.77 0.04 8.95
CA TYR A 40 18.63 -0.47 10.02
C TYR A 40 17.84 -1.43 10.93
N GLU A 41 16.68 -1.00 11.42
CA GLU A 41 15.82 -1.80 12.29
C GLU A 41 15.30 -3.06 11.59
N PHE A 42 14.90 -2.95 10.32
CA PHE A 42 14.51 -4.08 9.47
C PHE A 42 15.63 -5.14 9.42
N ASN A 43 16.87 -4.73 9.20
CA ASN A 43 17.99 -5.68 9.13
C ASN A 43 18.28 -6.35 10.49
N ILE A 44 18.11 -5.63 11.61
CA ILE A 44 18.19 -6.22 12.95
C ILE A 44 17.08 -7.24 13.14
N ARG A 45 15.83 -6.89 12.83
CA ARG A 45 14.67 -7.78 12.94
C ARG A 45 14.87 -9.05 12.11
N GLU A 46 15.35 -8.92 10.87
CA GLU A 46 15.63 -10.05 10.00
C GLU A 46 16.81 -10.90 10.48
N ALA A 47 17.81 -10.31 11.13
CA ALA A 47 18.92 -11.05 11.74
C ALA A 47 18.44 -11.85 12.96
N LYS A 48 17.63 -11.22 13.85
CA LYS A 48 17.00 -11.89 14.99
C LYS A 48 16.12 -13.05 14.56
N LYS A 49 15.21 -12.84 13.61
CA LYS A 49 14.39 -13.91 13.01
C LYS A 49 15.21 -15.06 12.42
N ARG A 50 16.43 -14.81 11.94
CA ARG A 50 17.31 -15.90 11.46
C ARG A 50 17.95 -16.66 12.62
N GLN A 51 18.31 -15.97 13.71
CA GLN A 51 18.81 -16.60 14.92
C GLN A 51 17.71 -17.40 15.63
N GLU A 52 16.52 -16.82 15.77
CA GLU A 52 15.30 -17.47 16.29
C GLU A 52 14.95 -18.71 15.47
N ARG A 53 14.93 -18.62 14.13
CA ARG A 53 14.74 -19.81 13.26
C ARG A 53 15.81 -20.90 13.41
N LEU A 54 16.98 -20.58 13.98
CA LEU A 54 18.04 -21.54 14.28
C LEU A 54 17.95 -22.08 15.71
N SER A 55 17.24 -21.39 16.62
CA SER A 55 17.09 -21.75 18.03
C SER A 55 15.71 -22.30 18.40
N GLU A 56 14.66 -21.95 17.66
CA GLU A 56 13.28 -22.34 17.95
C GLU A 56 12.89 -23.60 17.20
N GLN A 57 13.05 -24.72 17.92
CA GLN A 57 12.26 -25.95 17.80
C GLN A 57 11.09 -25.96 18.83
N GLU A 58 10.83 -24.85 19.51
CA GLU A 58 10.09 -24.85 20.78
C GLU A 58 9.11 -23.68 20.84
N ASP A 59 7.96 -23.83 20.17
CA ASP A 59 6.66 -23.49 20.75
C ASP A 59 5.56 -24.05 19.83
N GLN A 60 5.05 -25.20 20.27
CA GLN A 60 4.16 -26.09 19.54
C GLN A 60 2.74 -25.55 19.50
N ILE A 61 2.22 -25.34 18.30
CA ILE A 61 0.77 -25.32 18.08
C ILE A 61 0.44 -26.54 17.24
N ASP A 62 -0.05 -27.60 17.88
CA ASP A 62 -0.64 -28.76 17.19
C ASP A 62 -2.02 -28.38 16.66
N GLU A 63 -2.04 -27.51 15.64
CA GLU A 63 -3.24 -27.13 14.91
C GLU A 63 -3.30 -27.85 13.58
N THR A 64 -4.36 -28.64 13.39
CA THR A 64 -4.67 -29.26 12.10
C THR A 64 -5.03 -28.20 11.07
N GLN A 65 -4.82 -28.48 9.79
CA GLN A 65 -5.19 -27.55 8.72
C GLN A 65 -6.67 -27.16 8.75
N GLU A 66 -7.57 -28.07 9.12
CA GLU A 66 -9.01 -27.78 9.21
C GLU A 66 -9.35 -26.86 10.38
N GLN A 67 -8.71 -27.04 11.54
CA GLN A 67 -8.83 -26.09 12.66
C GLN A 67 -8.33 -24.71 12.26
N ALA A 68 -7.19 -24.64 11.57
CA ALA A 68 -6.63 -23.40 11.06
C ALA A 68 -7.56 -22.69 10.07
N LYS A 69 -8.22 -23.44 9.16
CA LYS A 69 -9.21 -22.87 8.23
C LYS A 69 -10.33 -22.18 8.97
N GLN A 70 -10.92 -22.84 9.97
CA GLN A 70 -12.00 -22.26 10.77
C GLN A 70 -11.50 -21.03 11.54
N ARG A 71 -10.37 -21.14 12.25
CA ARG A 71 -9.79 -20.02 13.01
C ARG A 71 -9.54 -18.80 12.13
N LEU A 72 -8.85 -18.99 11.00
CA LEU A 72 -8.54 -17.91 10.07
C LEU A 72 -9.79 -17.37 9.37
N LEU A 73 -10.82 -18.20 9.16
CA LEU A 73 -12.09 -17.74 8.58
C LEU A 73 -12.76 -16.75 9.52
N PHE A 74 -12.93 -17.12 10.79
CA PHE A 74 -13.59 -16.29 11.79
C PHE A 74 -12.75 -15.07 12.21
N ALA A 75 -11.43 -15.08 11.99
CA ALA A 75 -10.57 -13.92 12.20
C ALA A 75 -10.81 -12.79 11.18
N ARG A 76 -11.43 -13.07 10.03
CA ARG A 76 -11.65 -12.07 8.97
C ARG A 76 -12.62 -10.98 9.40
N VAL A 77 -12.35 -9.74 8.98
CA VAL A 77 -13.21 -8.57 9.24
C VAL A 77 -14.67 -8.81 8.86
N THR A 78 -14.94 -9.40 7.69
CA THR A 78 -16.31 -9.69 7.26
C THR A 78 -16.97 -10.86 8.00
N MET A 79 -16.26 -11.52 8.91
CA MET A 79 -16.79 -12.55 9.83
C MET A 79 -16.86 -12.04 11.27
N GLN A 80 -16.20 -10.92 11.59
CA GLN A 80 -16.16 -10.35 12.93
C GLN A 80 -17.51 -9.75 13.36
N GLU A 81 -18.43 -9.40 12.45
CA GLU A 81 -19.80 -9.02 12.83
C GLU A 81 -20.55 -10.14 13.58
N TYR A 82 -20.11 -11.40 13.45
CA TYR A 82 -20.62 -12.55 14.21
C TYR A 82 -19.98 -12.70 15.59
N GLN A 83 -18.98 -11.87 15.91
CA GLN A 83 -18.33 -11.79 17.21
C GLN A 83 -18.57 -10.37 17.78
N GLU A 84 -18.59 -10.23 19.11
CA GLU A 84 -19.00 -9.00 19.83
C GLU A 84 -18.08 -7.77 19.61
N ALA A 85 -17.21 -7.76 18.58
CA ALA A 85 -16.31 -6.67 18.28
C ALA A 85 -17.10 -5.46 17.75
N ALA A 86 -17.27 -4.45 18.60
CA ALA A 86 -18.11 -3.28 18.39
C ALA A 86 -17.66 -2.32 17.25
N ASN A 87 -16.64 -2.64 16.46
CA ASN A 87 -16.24 -1.93 15.23
C ASN A 87 -15.05 -2.69 14.60
N PRO A 88 -15.24 -3.57 13.60
CA PRO A 88 -14.11 -4.20 12.93
C PRO A 88 -13.30 -3.14 12.15
N ALA A 89 -11.97 -3.27 12.15
CA ALA A 89 -11.08 -2.35 11.43
C ALA A 89 -11.23 -2.55 9.90
N ILE A 90 -12.22 -1.89 9.30
CA ILE A 90 -12.53 -1.99 7.87
C ILE A 90 -11.35 -1.52 7.02
N ILE A 91 -10.72 -0.41 7.40
CA ILE A 91 -9.49 0.06 6.77
C ILE A 91 -8.32 -0.75 7.33
N TYR A 92 -7.46 -1.21 6.43
CA TYR A 92 -6.24 -1.88 6.85
C TYR A 92 -5.27 -0.85 7.42
N GLU A 93 -4.95 -1.03 8.70
CA GLU A 93 -3.91 -0.29 9.40
C GLU A 93 -2.73 -1.24 9.61
N GLY A 94 -1.60 -0.95 8.95
CA GLY A 94 -0.38 -1.68 9.23
C GLY A 94 0.13 -1.38 10.65
N GLU A 95 0.83 -2.33 11.25
CA GLU A 95 1.58 -2.12 12.50
C GLU A 95 2.78 -1.21 12.22
N VAL A 96 2.55 0.10 12.11
CA VAL A 96 3.63 1.06 11.97
C VAL A 96 4.40 1.09 13.29
N PRO A 97 5.68 0.68 13.32
CA PRO A 97 6.45 0.71 14.55
C PRO A 97 6.48 2.15 15.08
N GLU A 98 6.38 2.32 16.41
CA GLU A 98 6.52 3.65 17.02
C GLU A 98 7.84 4.29 16.55
N SER A 99 7.71 5.34 15.73
CA SER A 99 8.87 6.04 15.20
C SER A 99 9.47 6.88 16.32
N GLY A 100 10.61 6.44 16.84
CA GLY A 100 11.51 7.36 17.56
C GLY A 100 11.93 8.52 16.64
N LEU A 101 12.50 9.58 17.22
CA LEU A 101 13.17 10.62 16.44
C LEU A 101 14.22 9.97 15.54
N SER A 102 14.25 10.37 14.26
CA SER A 102 15.22 9.84 13.31
C SER A 102 16.63 10.05 13.85
N LYS A 103 17.42 8.97 13.92
CA LYS A 103 18.81 9.01 14.39
C LYS A 103 19.72 9.62 13.32
N ILE A 104 19.21 9.74 12.09
CA ILE A 104 19.90 10.28 10.93
C ILE A 104 19.45 11.72 10.71
N ASN A 105 20.39 12.66 10.63
CA ASN A 105 20.07 14.04 10.26
C ASN A 105 19.59 14.09 8.79
N PRO A 106 18.35 14.53 8.49
CA PRO A 106 17.85 14.66 7.13
C PRO A 106 18.76 15.48 6.20
N GLU A 107 19.36 16.55 6.71
CA GLU A 107 20.23 17.42 5.92
C GLU A 107 21.51 16.72 5.43
N SER A 108 21.89 15.62 6.08
CA SER A 108 23.03 14.79 5.66
C SER A 108 22.71 13.84 4.50
N ILE A 109 21.44 13.75 4.09
CA ILE A 109 20.97 12.86 3.02
C ILE A 109 20.78 13.65 1.73
N SER A 110 21.37 13.20 0.62
CA SER A 110 21.18 13.80 -0.70
C SER A 110 21.31 12.73 -1.80
N PRO A 111 20.93 13.00 -3.06
CA PRO A 111 21.14 12.06 -4.15
C PRO A 111 22.58 11.54 -4.20
N GLY A 112 22.75 10.21 -4.12
CA GLY A 112 24.05 9.52 -4.10
C GLY A 112 24.75 9.46 -2.74
N VAL A 113 24.27 10.20 -1.74
CA VAL A 113 24.82 10.25 -0.39
C VAL A 113 23.95 9.41 0.55
N VAL A 114 24.56 8.46 1.24
CA VAL A 114 23.88 7.53 2.16
C VAL A 114 24.60 7.54 3.51
N PRO A 115 23.90 7.24 4.62
CA PRO A 115 24.52 7.19 5.94
C PRO A 115 25.70 6.22 6.01
N ASN A 116 26.73 6.62 6.75
CA ASN A 116 27.83 5.74 7.10
C ASN A 116 27.35 4.65 8.06
N ARG A 117 27.77 3.40 7.83
CA ARG A 117 27.48 2.26 8.71
C ARG A 117 28.78 1.57 9.08
N LEU A 118 28.93 1.26 10.37
CA LEU A 118 30.04 0.45 10.91
C LEU A 118 29.75 -1.03 10.62
N GLY A 119 29.85 -1.43 9.35
CA GLY A 119 29.68 -2.82 8.91
C GLY A 119 28.52 -3.06 7.93
N GLY A 120 28.60 -4.19 7.22
CA GLY A 120 27.63 -4.60 6.20
C GLY A 120 27.86 -3.94 4.82
N LYS A 121 27.01 -4.29 3.84
CA LYS A 121 27.04 -3.66 2.51
C LYS A 121 26.46 -2.25 2.59
N LYS A 122 27.08 -1.30 1.88
CA LYS A 122 26.56 0.06 1.71
C LYS A 122 25.11 0.00 1.18
N PRO A 123 24.15 0.72 1.80
CA PRO A 123 22.78 0.72 1.31
C PRO A 123 22.66 1.42 -0.04
N LYS A 124 21.61 1.11 -0.79
CA LYS A 124 21.29 1.82 -2.04
C LYS A 124 20.76 3.23 -1.71
N CYS A 125 20.92 4.15 -2.67
CA CYS A 125 20.43 5.53 -2.56
C CYS A 125 18.90 5.56 -2.48
N PHE A 126 18.36 6.17 -1.42
CA PHE A 126 16.91 6.33 -1.20
C PHE A 126 16.26 7.05 -2.39
N PHE A 127 16.82 8.18 -2.83
CA PHE A 127 16.26 8.96 -3.93
C PHE A 127 16.22 8.18 -5.23
N SER A 128 17.20 7.31 -5.48
CA SER A 128 17.20 6.49 -6.68
C SER A 128 16.12 5.41 -6.66
N LEU A 129 15.90 4.80 -5.50
CA LEU A 129 14.80 3.85 -5.30
C LEU A 129 13.46 4.58 -5.42
N LEU A 130 13.25 5.68 -4.69
CA LEU A 130 12.02 6.48 -4.74
C LEU A 130 11.69 6.92 -6.19
N LYS A 131 12.67 7.47 -6.91
CA LYS A 131 12.50 7.87 -8.32
C LYS A 131 12.10 6.70 -9.21
N SER A 132 12.61 5.50 -8.96
CA SER A 132 12.25 4.33 -9.78
C SER A 132 10.80 3.88 -9.59
N PHE A 133 10.24 4.03 -8.38
CA PHE A 133 8.82 3.74 -8.13
C PHE A 133 7.93 4.84 -8.70
N LEU A 134 8.23 6.12 -8.41
CA LEU A 134 7.48 7.26 -8.96
C LEU A 134 7.53 7.28 -10.49
N GLY A 135 8.70 7.00 -11.05
CA GLY A 135 8.91 6.94 -12.49
C GLY A 135 8.08 5.86 -13.18
N ALA A 136 7.95 4.68 -12.59
CA ALA A 136 7.08 3.64 -13.11
C ALA A 136 5.62 4.14 -13.20
N THR A 137 5.12 4.81 -12.16
CA THR A 137 3.78 5.42 -12.17
C THR A 137 3.64 6.52 -13.23
N LEU A 138 4.62 7.41 -13.36
CA LEU A 138 4.62 8.48 -14.36
C LEU A 138 4.64 7.95 -15.80
N MET A 139 5.22 6.78 -16.00
CA MET A 139 5.22 6.06 -17.28
C MET A 139 3.93 5.25 -17.52
N GLY A 140 2.97 5.27 -16.58
CA GLY A 140 1.70 4.54 -16.68
C GLY A 140 1.75 3.08 -16.26
N PHE A 141 2.82 2.65 -15.60
CA PHE A 141 2.95 1.30 -15.05
C PHE A 141 2.60 1.27 -13.56
N ALA A 142 2.16 0.11 -13.08
CA ALA A 142 2.02 -0.11 -11.65
C ALA A 142 3.41 -0.03 -10.98
N PRO A 143 3.56 0.69 -9.85
CA PRO A 143 4.82 0.84 -9.13
C PRO A 143 5.16 -0.40 -8.29
N GLU A 144 5.09 -1.58 -8.90
CA GLU A 144 5.43 -2.87 -8.27
C GLU A 144 6.93 -3.17 -8.43
N PRO A 145 7.59 -3.81 -7.45
CA PRO A 145 8.99 -4.18 -7.54
C PRO A 145 9.39 -4.87 -8.85
N GLU A 146 8.56 -5.78 -9.38
CA GLU A 146 8.79 -6.51 -10.62
C GLU A 146 8.74 -5.59 -11.84
N LYS A 147 7.77 -4.67 -11.90
CA LYS A 147 7.64 -3.70 -12.99
C LYS A 147 8.77 -2.70 -12.98
N VAL A 148 9.11 -2.18 -11.79
CA VAL A 148 10.26 -1.29 -11.58
C VAL A 148 11.56 -2.00 -11.99
N TYR A 149 11.73 -3.26 -11.60
CA TYR A 149 12.89 -4.07 -11.97
C TYR A 149 13.00 -4.23 -13.49
N LEU A 150 11.91 -4.58 -14.16
CA LEU A 150 11.88 -4.71 -15.62
C LEU A 150 12.24 -3.39 -16.32
N LEU A 151 11.66 -2.27 -15.88
CA LEU A 151 11.97 -0.94 -16.43
C LEU A 151 13.45 -0.58 -16.26
N LEU A 152 14.02 -0.83 -15.08
CA LEU A 152 15.44 -0.58 -14.83
C LEU A 152 16.38 -1.48 -15.66
N ASN A 153 15.94 -2.68 -16.05
CA ASN A 153 16.75 -3.57 -16.88
C ASN A 153 16.59 -3.34 -18.39
N SER A 154 15.50 -2.67 -18.80
CA SER A 154 15.14 -2.49 -20.21
C SER A 154 15.31 -1.06 -20.73
N ASN A 155 15.43 -0.07 -19.84
CA ASN A 155 15.52 1.35 -20.22
C ASN A 155 16.74 2.03 -19.58
N PRO A 156 17.85 2.17 -20.31
CA PRO A 156 19.07 2.83 -19.81
C PRO A 156 18.85 4.30 -19.38
N SER A 157 18.03 5.06 -20.11
CA SER A 157 17.71 6.45 -19.75
C SER A 157 16.97 6.53 -18.41
N PHE A 158 16.10 5.56 -18.13
CA PHE A 158 15.42 5.44 -16.85
C PHE A 158 16.40 5.16 -15.69
N VAL A 159 17.37 4.27 -15.90
CA VAL A 159 18.44 3.98 -14.93
C VAL A 159 19.27 5.23 -14.63
N ARG A 160 19.62 5.99 -15.67
CA ARG A 160 20.40 7.24 -15.54
C ARG A 160 19.62 8.30 -14.78
N VAL A 161 18.37 8.58 -15.14
CA VAL A 161 17.59 9.66 -14.50
C VAL A 161 17.20 9.34 -13.05
N CYS A 162 17.03 8.05 -12.72
CA CYS A 162 16.90 7.60 -11.34
C CYS A 162 18.21 7.78 -10.54
N GLY A 163 19.35 7.92 -11.20
CA GLY A 163 20.65 8.14 -10.56
C GLY A 163 21.33 6.85 -10.11
N PHE A 164 21.03 5.71 -10.74
CA PHE A 164 21.78 4.48 -10.53
C PHE A 164 23.11 4.47 -11.30
N ALA A 165 23.22 5.20 -12.42
CA ALA A 165 24.47 5.35 -13.15
C ALA A 165 25.38 6.43 -12.51
N PRO A 166 26.65 6.13 -12.18
CA PRO A 166 27.58 7.11 -11.65
C PRO A 166 27.86 8.21 -12.68
N LYS A 167 27.94 9.46 -12.23
CA LYS A 167 28.51 10.53 -13.04
C LYS A 167 30.02 10.36 -13.06
N ASN A 168 30.62 10.18 -14.24
CA ASN A 168 32.07 10.24 -14.56
C ASN A 168 32.82 8.90 -14.73
N GLU A 169 32.21 7.73 -14.55
CA GLU A 169 32.75 6.49 -15.14
C GLU A 169 32.25 6.42 -16.58
N LYS A 170 33.08 5.97 -17.53
CA LYS A 170 32.67 5.85 -18.94
C LYS A 170 31.32 5.14 -19.02
N ASP A 171 30.41 5.81 -19.71
CA ASP A 171 28.96 5.59 -19.88
C ASP A 171 28.59 4.23 -20.50
N GLU A 172 29.00 3.13 -19.89
CA GLU A 172 28.43 1.83 -20.19
C GLU A 172 27.42 1.50 -19.09
N TYR A 173 26.17 1.27 -19.50
CA TYR A 173 25.15 0.68 -18.63
C TYR A 173 25.79 -0.49 -17.85
N CYS A 174 25.88 -0.34 -16.53
CA CYS A 174 26.42 -1.36 -15.66
C CYS A 174 25.28 -1.96 -14.85
N PHE A 175 24.89 -3.20 -15.21
CA PHE A 175 23.85 -3.95 -14.50
C PHE A 175 24.15 -4.09 -13.00
N MET A 176 25.42 -4.00 -12.58
CA MET A 176 25.81 -4.02 -11.16
C MET A 176 25.27 -2.82 -10.37
N HIS A 177 24.97 -1.71 -11.05
CA HIS A 177 24.41 -0.53 -10.43
C HIS A 177 22.90 -0.61 -10.23
N VAL A 178 22.21 -1.37 -11.10
CA VAL A 178 20.78 -1.66 -11.01
C VAL A 178 20.49 -2.49 -9.75
N PRO A 179 19.50 -2.12 -8.91
CA PRO A 179 19.10 -2.94 -7.77
C PRO A 179 18.50 -4.27 -8.25
N SER A 180 18.79 -5.35 -7.52
CA SER A 180 18.09 -6.61 -7.74
C SER A 180 16.61 -6.50 -7.38
N LEU A 181 15.78 -7.39 -7.92
CA LEU A 181 14.35 -7.47 -7.56
C LEU A 181 14.15 -7.52 -6.04
N ARG A 182 14.89 -8.39 -5.34
CA ARG A 182 14.86 -8.49 -3.87
C ARG A 182 15.16 -7.18 -3.14
N LYS A 183 15.98 -6.30 -3.72
CA LYS A 183 16.29 -5.00 -3.14
C LYS A 183 15.12 -4.02 -3.31
N LEU A 184 14.41 -4.09 -4.43
CA LEU A 184 13.20 -3.31 -4.69
C LEU A 184 12.05 -3.79 -3.79
N GLU A 185 11.85 -5.11 -3.66
CA GLU A 185 10.89 -5.70 -2.71
C GLU A 185 11.17 -5.25 -1.27
N GLN A 186 12.43 -5.33 -0.82
CA GLN A 186 12.81 -4.84 0.51
C GLN A 186 12.53 -3.34 0.69
N PHE A 187 12.82 -2.53 -0.33
CA PHE A 187 12.55 -1.09 -0.27
C PHE A 187 11.05 -0.84 -0.09
N ASP A 188 10.22 -1.44 -0.94
CA ASP A 188 8.78 -1.26 -0.91
C ASP A 188 8.15 -1.80 0.39
N GLN A 189 8.62 -2.95 0.87
CA GLN A 189 8.22 -3.51 2.16
C GLN A 189 8.52 -2.55 3.31
N ILE A 190 9.73 -2.00 3.37
CA ILE A 190 10.11 -1.05 4.43
C ILE A 190 9.28 0.23 4.34
N MET A 191 9.11 0.77 3.14
CA MET A 191 8.33 1.98 2.92
C MET A 191 6.86 1.80 3.33
N THR A 192 6.33 0.58 3.18
CA THR A 192 4.97 0.20 3.58
C THR A 192 4.86 -0.05 5.09
N GLU A 193 5.67 -0.95 5.64
CA GLU A 193 5.62 -1.34 7.07
C GLU A 193 5.90 -0.17 8.01
N TRP A 194 6.75 0.79 7.63
CA TRP A 194 7.02 2.00 8.42
C TRP A 194 6.13 3.20 8.05
N GLY A 195 5.11 3.02 7.22
CA GLY A 195 4.17 4.09 6.86
C GLY A 195 4.79 5.27 6.11
N ILE A 196 5.99 5.10 5.53
CA ILE A 196 6.70 6.17 4.81
C ILE A 196 5.95 6.51 3.53
N TRP A 197 5.41 5.51 2.81
CA TRP A 197 4.56 5.76 1.64
C TRP A 197 3.32 6.59 1.98
N GLN A 198 2.63 6.23 3.07
CA GLN A 198 1.44 6.95 3.53
C GLN A 198 1.78 8.40 3.88
N THR A 199 2.84 8.60 4.67
CA THR A 199 3.27 9.93 5.10
C THR A 199 3.69 10.78 3.91
N LEU A 200 4.48 10.24 2.99
CA LEU A 200 4.92 10.95 1.78
C LEU A 200 3.70 11.37 0.94
N LYS A 201 2.78 10.45 0.66
CA LYS A 201 1.54 10.74 -0.10
C LYS A 201 0.75 11.90 0.52
N LEU A 202 0.46 11.84 1.81
CA LEU A 202 -0.33 12.87 2.49
C LEU A 202 0.35 14.23 2.47
N GLN A 203 1.67 14.27 2.63
CA GLN A 203 2.43 15.52 2.63
C GLN A 203 2.50 16.16 1.24
N GLU A 204 2.56 15.34 0.17
CA GLU A 204 2.44 15.85 -1.20
C GLU A 204 1.05 16.46 -1.45
N VAL A 205 -0.01 15.78 -1.03
CA VAL A 205 -1.39 16.32 -1.14
C VAL A 205 -1.51 17.64 -0.37
N ARG A 206 -1.02 17.69 0.88
CA ARG A 206 -1.02 18.91 1.70
C ARG A 206 -0.26 20.06 1.03
N ARG A 207 0.98 19.83 0.59
CA ARG A 207 1.80 20.84 -0.09
C ARG A 207 1.10 21.37 -1.35
N ASN A 208 0.46 20.48 -2.10
CA ASN A 208 -0.26 20.87 -3.31
C ASN A 208 -1.52 21.69 -3.00
N ILE A 209 -2.21 21.43 -1.89
CA ILE A 209 -3.32 22.27 -1.41
C ILE A 209 -2.81 23.64 -0.94
N GLU A 210 -1.75 23.67 -0.12
CA GLU A 210 -1.18 24.89 0.45
C GLU A 210 -0.60 25.83 -0.61
N SER A 211 0.06 25.28 -1.62
CA SER A 211 0.59 26.03 -2.77
C SER A 211 -0.50 26.48 -3.75
N GLY A 212 -1.74 26.00 -3.60
CA GLY A 212 -2.86 26.30 -4.48
C GLY A 212 -2.84 25.53 -5.82
N LEU A 213 -1.96 24.53 -5.96
CA LEU A 213 -1.96 23.62 -7.11
C LEU A 213 -3.24 22.77 -7.13
N ILE A 214 -3.64 22.27 -5.96
CA ILE A 214 -4.95 21.65 -5.73
C ILE A 214 -5.85 22.70 -5.08
N LYS A 215 -6.93 23.08 -5.77
CA LYS A 215 -7.94 23.98 -5.21
C LYS A 215 -8.89 23.17 -4.32
N LYS A 216 -9.22 23.69 -3.14
CA LYS A 216 -10.23 23.07 -2.28
C LYS A 216 -11.60 23.09 -2.99
N GLU A 217 -12.29 21.96 -2.95
CA GLU A 217 -13.67 21.85 -3.42
C GLU A 217 -14.63 21.73 -2.22
N ASP A 218 -15.93 21.88 -2.47
CA ASP A 218 -17.00 21.63 -1.50
C ASP A 218 -17.62 20.24 -1.65
N GLU A 219 -17.08 19.44 -2.58
CA GLU A 219 -17.53 18.11 -2.92
C GLU A 219 -16.36 17.13 -2.87
N LEU A 220 -16.61 15.94 -2.36
CA LEU A 220 -15.75 14.77 -2.53
C LEU A 220 -16.45 13.76 -3.44
N VAL A 221 -15.66 12.97 -4.15
CA VAL A 221 -16.12 11.73 -4.79
C VAL A 221 -15.32 10.57 -4.22
N ALA A 222 -15.98 9.44 -4.04
CA ALA A 222 -15.33 8.23 -3.56
C ALA A 222 -15.81 7.00 -4.33
N ASP A 223 -14.94 5.99 -4.40
CA ASP A 223 -15.20 4.71 -5.06
C ASP A 223 -14.29 3.61 -4.47
N THR A 224 -14.63 2.34 -4.70
CA THR A 224 -13.74 1.21 -4.42
C THR A 224 -13.15 0.63 -5.71
N THR A 225 -11.83 0.50 -5.71
CA THR A 225 -11.11 -0.24 -6.75
C THR A 225 -10.63 -1.59 -6.20
N HIS A 226 -10.09 -2.41 -7.09
CA HIS A 226 -9.53 -3.69 -6.73
C HIS A 226 -8.24 -4.00 -7.47
N TYR A 227 -7.43 -4.83 -6.83
CA TYR A 227 -6.20 -5.35 -7.37
C TYR A 227 -6.27 -6.88 -7.35
N TYR A 228 -5.87 -7.55 -8.43
CA TYR A 228 -5.95 -9.01 -8.50
C TYR A 228 -5.02 -9.66 -7.49
N ALA A 229 -5.56 -10.60 -6.73
CA ALA A 229 -4.78 -11.37 -5.78
C ALA A 229 -3.87 -12.35 -6.53
N TYR A 230 -2.66 -12.54 -6.03
CA TYR A 230 -1.69 -13.50 -6.58
C TYR A 230 -1.89 -14.92 -6.03
N SER A 231 -2.83 -15.09 -5.10
CA SER A 231 -3.21 -16.36 -4.49
C SER A 231 -4.38 -17.05 -5.19
N GLY A 232 -4.51 -18.36 -4.94
CA GLY A 232 -5.77 -19.06 -5.13
C GLY A 232 -6.62 -19.01 -3.85
N PHE A 233 -7.93 -19.18 -4.02
CA PHE A 233 -8.87 -19.31 -2.91
C PHE A 233 -9.40 -20.75 -2.75
N GLU A 234 -9.99 -21.01 -1.60
CA GLU A 234 -10.79 -22.20 -1.29
C GLU A 234 -12.15 -21.79 -0.71
N THR A 235 -13.12 -22.72 -0.72
CA THR A 235 -14.42 -22.49 -0.09
C THR A 235 -14.47 -23.21 1.25
N VAL A 236 -14.63 -22.45 2.33
CA VAL A 236 -14.74 -22.98 3.68
C VAL A 236 -16.21 -23.03 4.07
N LYS A 237 -16.63 -24.18 4.59
CA LYS A 237 -17.97 -24.37 5.17
C LYS A 237 -17.92 -24.04 6.65
N TYR A 238 -18.96 -23.38 7.15
CA TYR A 238 -19.12 -23.09 8.58
C TYR A 238 -20.59 -23.14 8.96
N ILE A 239 -20.86 -23.28 10.25
CA ILE A 239 -22.22 -23.20 10.80
C ILE A 239 -22.41 -21.78 11.35
N ASP A 240 -23.47 -21.10 10.90
CA ASP A 240 -23.81 -19.77 11.41
C ASP A 240 -24.46 -19.82 12.81
N ASP A 241 -24.69 -18.64 13.38
CA ASP A 241 -25.37 -18.43 14.65
C ASP A 241 -26.77 -19.06 14.73
N LYS A 242 -27.39 -19.32 13.56
CA LYS A 242 -28.71 -19.94 13.41
C LYS A 242 -28.62 -21.44 13.17
N GLY A 243 -27.44 -22.04 13.26
CA GLY A 243 -27.23 -23.47 13.08
C GLY A 243 -27.28 -23.93 11.63
N LYS A 244 -27.19 -23.02 10.65
CA LYS A 244 -27.27 -23.33 9.22
C LYS A 244 -25.87 -23.41 8.60
N GLU A 245 -25.66 -24.42 7.73
CA GLU A 245 -24.43 -24.51 6.94
C GLU A 245 -24.36 -23.36 5.92
N GLN A 246 -23.27 -22.60 6.01
CA GLN A 246 -22.91 -21.52 5.12
C GLN A 246 -21.57 -21.81 4.45
N LYS A 247 -21.26 -21.03 3.41
CA LYS A 247 -20.01 -21.13 2.65
C LYS A 247 -19.41 -19.76 2.48
N LYS A 248 -18.09 -19.66 2.59
CA LYS A 248 -17.34 -18.43 2.31
C LYS A 248 -16.02 -18.75 1.62
N SER A 249 -15.65 -17.94 0.64
CA SER A 249 -14.36 -18.03 -0.05
C SER A 249 -13.25 -17.45 0.83
N GLN A 250 -12.12 -18.11 0.97
CA GLN A 250 -10.96 -17.66 1.75
C GLN A 250 -9.67 -17.94 0.97
N SER A 251 -8.63 -17.14 1.18
CA SER A 251 -7.30 -17.48 0.64
C SER A 251 -6.90 -18.87 1.10
N LYS A 252 -6.24 -19.63 0.23
CA LYS A 252 -5.62 -20.90 0.64
C LYS A 252 -4.66 -20.67 1.80
N LEU A 253 -4.58 -21.67 2.66
CA LEU A 253 -3.61 -21.69 3.76
C LEU A 253 -2.21 -22.06 3.27
N THR A 254 -1.20 -21.52 3.94
CA THR A 254 0.21 -21.86 3.74
C THR A 254 0.94 -21.85 5.09
N LYS A 255 2.17 -22.35 5.10
CA LYS A 255 3.12 -22.20 6.20
C LYS A 255 4.34 -21.48 5.69
N ASN A 256 4.80 -20.46 6.39
CA ASN A 256 6.00 -19.72 6.04
C ASN A 256 7.27 -20.47 6.49
N CYS A 257 7.44 -21.70 6.00
CA CYS A 257 8.53 -22.59 6.35
C CYS A 257 9.15 -23.25 5.10
N ARG A 258 10.35 -23.81 5.29
CA ARG A 258 11.08 -24.57 4.27
C ARG A 258 11.11 -26.08 4.56
N CYS A 259 10.25 -26.55 5.47
CA CYS A 259 10.15 -27.97 5.80
C CYS A 259 9.76 -28.79 4.56
N GLU A 260 10.32 -29.98 4.43
CA GLU A 260 10.02 -30.91 3.33
C GLU A 260 8.56 -31.35 3.36
N ASN A 261 8.05 -31.71 4.54
CA ASN A 261 6.63 -31.97 4.75
C ASN A 261 5.97 -30.82 5.51
N ARG A 262 5.24 -29.97 4.79
CA ARG A 262 4.52 -28.83 5.38
C ARG A 262 3.25 -29.25 6.09
N GLU A 263 2.64 -30.37 5.70
CA GLU A 263 1.39 -30.85 6.30
C GLU A 263 1.61 -31.22 7.77
N THR A 264 2.74 -31.87 8.08
CA THR A 264 3.05 -32.37 9.42
C THR A 264 4.01 -31.48 10.21
N CYS A 265 4.55 -30.41 9.62
CA CYS A 265 5.45 -29.52 10.37
C CYS A 265 4.67 -28.62 11.34
N GLU A 266 5.27 -28.25 12.46
CA GLU A 266 4.60 -27.52 13.55
C GLU A 266 4.48 -25.99 13.29
N HIS A 267 4.92 -25.51 12.13
CA HIS A 267 4.83 -24.09 11.81
C HIS A 267 3.36 -23.65 11.68
N PRO A 268 3.01 -22.43 12.12
CA PRO A 268 1.63 -21.97 12.11
C PRO A 268 1.10 -21.85 10.68
N TRP A 269 -0.14 -22.27 10.51
CA TRP A 269 -0.91 -21.99 9.31
C TRP A 269 -1.31 -20.52 9.26
N VAL A 270 -1.06 -19.90 8.11
CA VAL A 270 -1.43 -18.52 7.79
C VAL A 270 -2.16 -18.49 6.45
N LEU A 271 -2.86 -17.39 6.17
CA LEU A 271 -3.36 -17.14 4.83
C LEU A 271 -2.19 -16.88 3.88
N ALA A 272 -2.25 -17.48 2.68
CA ALA A 272 -1.26 -17.20 1.64
C ALA A 272 -1.30 -15.76 1.14
N ASP A 273 -2.45 -15.09 1.30
CA ASP A 273 -2.70 -13.74 0.84
C ASP A 273 -3.78 -13.12 1.73
N ASP A 274 -3.33 -12.53 2.83
CA ASP A 274 -4.21 -11.97 3.84
C ASP A 274 -4.93 -10.73 3.34
N GLY A 275 -6.20 -10.57 3.71
CA GLY A 275 -7.08 -9.52 3.20
C GLY A 275 -7.66 -9.75 1.80
N ALA A 276 -7.17 -10.74 1.04
CA ALA A 276 -7.76 -11.10 -0.24
C ALA A 276 -9.17 -11.71 -0.07
N GLY A 277 -10.08 -11.35 -0.98
CA GLY A 277 -11.48 -11.73 -0.89
C GLY A 277 -12.19 -11.76 -2.24
N THR A 278 -13.39 -12.33 -2.23
CA THR A 278 -14.28 -12.28 -3.40
C THR A 278 -14.95 -10.91 -3.46
N ILE A 279 -14.74 -10.20 -4.57
CA ILE A 279 -15.32 -8.90 -4.87
C ILE A 279 -16.38 -9.10 -5.94
N VAL A 280 -17.63 -8.77 -5.61
CA VAL A 280 -18.77 -8.91 -6.51
C VAL A 280 -19.02 -7.57 -7.20
N LYS A 281 -18.77 -7.47 -8.51
CA LYS A 281 -19.08 -6.26 -9.30
C LYS A 281 -20.46 -6.35 -9.96
N SER A 282 -20.91 -7.55 -10.30
CA SER A 282 -22.28 -7.82 -10.76
C SER A 282 -22.62 -9.30 -10.55
N ASN A 283 -23.89 -9.68 -10.80
CA ASN A 283 -24.35 -11.06 -10.58
C ASN A 283 -23.49 -12.12 -11.30
N ASN A 284 -22.84 -11.76 -12.42
CA ASN A 284 -22.01 -12.67 -13.21
C ASN A 284 -20.52 -12.29 -13.21
N LYS A 285 -20.11 -11.29 -12.42
CA LYS A 285 -18.74 -10.76 -12.44
C LYS A 285 -18.19 -10.70 -11.02
N MET A 286 -17.38 -11.70 -10.70
CA MET A 286 -16.68 -11.84 -9.43
C MET A 286 -15.17 -11.85 -9.67
N TYR A 287 -14.45 -11.22 -8.77
CA TYR A 287 -12.99 -11.15 -8.80
C TYR A 287 -12.42 -11.63 -7.48
N TRP A 288 -11.32 -12.36 -7.53
CA TRP A 288 -10.51 -12.66 -6.36
C TRP A 288 -9.40 -11.61 -6.27
N GLY A 289 -9.38 -10.82 -5.20
CA GLY A 289 -8.48 -9.69 -5.12
C GLY A 289 -8.45 -8.97 -3.79
N HIS A 290 -7.66 -7.91 -3.76
CA HIS A 290 -7.61 -6.90 -2.71
C HIS A 290 -8.51 -5.74 -3.08
N LYS A 291 -9.06 -5.04 -2.09
CA LYS A 291 -9.89 -3.86 -2.29
C LYS A 291 -9.21 -2.64 -1.70
N ALA A 292 -9.34 -1.52 -2.39
CA ALA A 292 -8.94 -0.22 -1.87
C ALA A 292 -10.09 0.78 -2.03
N SER A 293 -10.29 1.64 -1.04
CA SER A 293 -11.18 2.78 -1.13
C SER A 293 -10.37 4.01 -1.55
N ILE A 294 -10.93 4.84 -2.42
CA ILE A 294 -10.30 6.06 -2.95
C ILE A 294 -11.25 7.23 -2.71
N ILE A 295 -10.74 8.35 -2.20
CA ILE A 295 -11.46 9.61 -2.08
C ILE A 295 -10.68 10.71 -2.82
N GLY A 296 -11.38 11.54 -3.57
CA GLY A 296 -10.77 12.62 -4.34
C GLY A 296 -11.67 13.83 -4.55
N PHE A 297 -11.08 14.87 -5.13
CA PHE A 297 -11.78 16.05 -5.59
C PHE A 297 -12.31 15.82 -7.02
N PRO A 298 -13.64 15.84 -7.23
CA PRO A 298 -14.23 15.41 -8.49
C PRO A 298 -13.93 16.33 -9.67
N ARG A 299 -13.89 17.66 -9.48
CA ARG A 299 -13.77 18.59 -10.61
C ARG A 299 -12.34 18.62 -11.17
N GLN A 300 -11.36 18.45 -10.30
CA GLN A 300 -9.95 18.37 -10.71
C GLN A 300 -9.50 16.94 -11.05
N GLY A 301 -10.28 15.93 -10.67
CA GLY A 301 -9.91 14.52 -10.88
C GLY A 301 -8.69 14.10 -10.06
N VAL A 302 -8.49 14.71 -8.89
CA VAL A 302 -7.31 14.50 -8.05
C VAL A 302 -7.65 13.60 -6.87
N PRO A 303 -7.00 12.42 -6.73
CA PRO A 303 -7.14 11.61 -5.54
C PRO A 303 -6.46 12.30 -4.34
N LEU A 304 -7.14 12.34 -3.21
CA LEU A 304 -6.63 12.89 -1.96
C LEU A 304 -6.09 11.80 -1.04
N ASP A 305 -6.80 10.67 -0.98
CA ASP A 305 -6.34 9.48 -0.27
C ASP A 305 -6.81 8.21 -0.98
N ALA A 306 -6.03 7.16 -0.79
CA ALA A 306 -6.35 5.80 -1.21
C ALA A 306 -5.86 4.86 -0.11
N VAL A 307 -6.76 4.02 0.40
CA VAL A 307 -6.49 3.15 1.55
C VAL A 307 -6.89 1.71 1.24
N PRO A 308 -6.04 0.73 1.62
CA PRO A 308 -6.40 -0.68 1.53
C PRO A 308 -7.51 -1.02 2.53
N ILE A 309 -8.38 -1.95 2.15
CA ILE A 309 -9.44 -2.50 2.98
C ILE A 309 -8.98 -3.84 3.54
N SER A 310 -9.14 -4.05 4.84
CA SER A 310 -8.66 -5.23 5.58
C SER A 310 -9.20 -6.55 5.07
N ASP A 311 -10.38 -6.55 4.45
CA ASP A 311 -10.95 -7.71 3.78
C ASP A 311 -11.66 -7.25 2.50
N ALA A 312 -11.21 -7.73 1.35
CA ALA A 312 -11.75 -7.31 0.07
C ALA A 312 -13.22 -7.73 -0.15
N SER A 313 -13.73 -8.68 0.63
CA SER A 313 -15.15 -9.04 0.61
C SER A 313 -16.05 -8.05 1.36
N THR A 314 -15.49 -7.04 2.03
CA THR A 314 -16.25 -5.99 2.74
C THR A 314 -17.19 -5.29 1.77
N PHE A 315 -18.42 -4.99 2.19
CA PHE A 315 -19.38 -4.32 1.32
C PHE A 315 -18.92 -2.89 1.01
N ASP A 316 -19.06 -2.44 -0.24
CA ASP A 316 -18.53 -1.14 -0.67
C ASP A 316 -19.08 0.03 0.17
N GLY A 317 -20.37 -0.05 0.57
CA GLY A 317 -21.02 0.95 1.42
C GLY A 317 -20.43 1.10 2.82
N GLU A 318 -19.80 0.05 3.35
CA GLU A 318 -19.16 0.07 4.68
C GLU A 318 -17.79 0.76 4.65
N THR A 319 -17.18 0.91 3.48
CA THR A 319 -15.83 1.50 3.36
C THR A 319 -15.82 3.02 3.42
N LEU A 320 -16.95 3.67 3.09
CA LEU A 320 -16.98 5.13 2.90
C LEU A 320 -16.79 5.88 4.22
N TYR A 321 -17.61 5.59 5.23
CA TYR A 321 -17.56 6.31 6.51
C TYR A 321 -16.17 6.26 7.17
N PRO A 322 -15.54 5.08 7.39
CA PRO A 322 -14.22 5.04 8.03
C PRO A 322 -13.16 5.76 7.19
N HIS A 323 -13.27 5.76 5.85
CA HIS A 323 -12.31 6.45 5.00
C HIS A 323 -12.48 7.97 5.07
N VAL A 324 -13.71 8.47 5.15
CA VAL A 324 -13.97 9.91 5.38
C VAL A 324 -13.45 10.36 6.73
N GLU A 325 -13.68 9.58 7.79
CA GLU A 325 -13.17 9.87 9.12
C GLU A 325 -11.64 9.95 9.13
N LYS A 326 -10.97 8.94 8.56
CA LYS A 326 -9.52 8.91 8.41
C LYS A 326 -9.01 10.11 7.59
N LEU A 327 -9.64 10.39 6.45
CA LEU A 327 -9.24 11.51 5.57
C LEU A 327 -9.29 12.84 6.32
N PHE A 328 -10.29 13.09 7.16
CA PHE A 328 -10.40 14.33 7.91
C PHE A 328 -9.48 14.39 9.13
N ASN A 329 -9.07 13.26 9.67
CA ASN A 329 -8.00 13.20 10.66
C ASN A 329 -6.64 13.50 10.03
N ASP A 330 -6.41 12.97 8.82
CA ASP A 330 -5.14 13.12 8.10
C ASP A 330 -5.01 14.48 7.40
N LEU A 331 -6.11 15.05 6.89
CA LEU A 331 -6.19 16.33 6.18
C LEU A 331 -7.27 17.24 6.81
N PRO A 332 -7.11 17.67 8.08
CA PRO A 332 -8.11 18.51 8.74
C PRO A 332 -8.37 19.84 8.01
N GLU A 333 -7.40 20.35 7.24
CA GLU A 333 -7.47 21.58 6.47
C GLU A 333 -8.54 21.59 5.37
N ILE A 334 -9.02 20.43 4.91
CA ILE A 334 -10.10 20.35 3.91
C ILE A 334 -11.48 20.16 4.55
N LYS A 335 -11.55 19.68 5.80
CA LYS A 335 -12.80 19.27 6.45
C LYS A 335 -13.90 20.34 6.37
N SER A 336 -13.53 21.59 6.64
CA SER A 336 -14.47 22.72 6.67
C SER A 336 -15.01 23.15 5.30
N SER A 337 -14.34 22.79 4.20
CA SER A 337 -14.82 23.14 2.86
C SER A 337 -15.87 22.15 2.34
N ILE A 338 -15.81 20.90 2.79
CA ILE A 338 -16.66 19.82 2.27
C ILE A 338 -18.09 19.94 2.78
N LYS A 339 -19.04 19.94 1.86
CA LYS A 339 -20.49 19.96 2.15
C LYS A 339 -21.20 18.70 1.65
N ARG A 340 -20.59 18.00 0.69
CA ARG A 340 -21.23 16.88 0.00
C ARG A 340 -20.22 15.81 -0.40
N ILE A 341 -20.68 14.55 -0.37
CA ILE A 341 -19.97 13.40 -0.94
C ILE A 341 -20.82 12.79 -2.06
N LEU A 342 -20.19 12.47 -3.17
CA LEU A 342 -20.77 11.71 -4.28
C LEU A 342 -20.30 10.26 -4.20
N TYR A 343 -21.24 9.32 -4.32
CA TYR A 343 -20.95 7.89 -4.36
C TYR A 343 -21.93 7.16 -5.30
N ASP A 344 -21.65 5.91 -5.63
CA ASP A 344 -22.60 5.03 -6.29
C ASP A 344 -23.71 4.52 -5.35
N SER A 345 -24.58 3.67 -5.89
CA SER A 345 -25.75 3.12 -5.21
C SER A 345 -25.42 2.18 -4.03
N ALA A 346 -24.16 1.75 -3.86
CA ALA A 346 -23.77 0.93 -2.71
C ALA A 346 -23.91 1.70 -1.39
N CYS A 347 -23.81 3.03 -1.44
CA CYS A 347 -24.00 3.91 -0.28
C CYS A 347 -25.43 4.48 -0.17
N ASP A 348 -26.40 4.00 -0.95
CA ASP A 348 -27.79 4.50 -0.94
C ASP A 348 -28.64 3.90 0.19
N TYR A 349 -28.28 4.22 1.43
CA TYR A 349 -29.04 3.80 2.61
C TYR A 349 -29.10 4.89 3.68
N LYS A 350 -30.19 4.88 4.46
CA LYS A 350 -30.59 6.00 5.33
C LYS A 350 -29.60 6.18 6.47
N GLU A 351 -29.17 5.09 7.08
CA GLU A 351 -28.32 5.06 8.26
C GLU A 351 -26.98 5.75 7.99
N LEU A 352 -26.32 5.45 6.86
CA LEU A 352 -25.06 6.10 6.47
C LEU A 352 -25.24 7.59 6.15
N LYS A 353 -26.33 7.96 5.47
CA LYS A 353 -26.63 9.36 5.15
C LYS A 353 -26.82 10.19 6.42
N GLU A 354 -27.59 9.67 7.38
CA GLU A 354 -27.82 10.32 8.67
C GLU A 354 -26.53 10.40 9.48
N LYS A 355 -25.72 9.34 9.49
CA LYS A 355 -24.44 9.32 10.19
C LYS A 355 -23.47 10.38 9.66
N LEU A 356 -23.25 10.46 8.34
CA LEU A 356 -22.39 11.48 7.73
C LEU A 356 -22.90 12.91 7.96
N LEU A 357 -24.22 13.09 7.96
CA LEU A 357 -24.83 14.39 8.23
C LEU A 357 -24.65 14.80 9.70
N ASN A 358 -24.87 13.90 10.64
CA ASN A 358 -24.77 14.18 12.06
C ASN A 358 -23.32 14.40 12.51
N ASP A 359 -22.40 13.56 12.04
CA ASP A 359 -21.00 13.55 12.51
C ASP A 359 -20.16 14.63 11.81
N PHE A 360 -20.49 14.96 10.55
CA PHE A 360 -19.67 15.86 9.73
C PHE A 360 -20.44 17.03 9.09
N GLY A 361 -21.78 17.06 9.17
CA GLY A 361 -22.58 18.06 8.46
C GLY A 361 -22.60 17.87 6.94
N ILE A 362 -22.28 16.66 6.46
CA ILE A 362 -22.09 16.36 5.04
C ILE A 362 -23.28 15.62 4.46
N VAL A 363 -23.76 16.09 3.30
CA VAL A 363 -24.81 15.41 2.54
C VAL A 363 -24.19 14.34 1.64
N LEU A 364 -24.61 13.09 1.79
CA LEU A 364 -24.25 12.01 0.86
C LEU A 364 -25.27 11.92 -0.29
N LYS A 365 -24.80 12.09 -1.53
CA LYS A 365 -25.56 11.83 -2.75
C LYS A 365 -25.06 10.55 -3.41
N ALA A 366 -25.87 9.51 -3.29
CA ALA A 366 -25.68 8.24 -3.98
C ALA A 366 -26.53 8.20 -5.27
N SER A 367 -26.09 7.49 -6.29
CA SER A 367 -27.00 7.11 -7.39
C SER A 367 -28.13 6.22 -6.86
N LEU A 368 -29.32 6.33 -7.46
CA LEU A 368 -30.48 5.53 -7.06
C LEU A 368 -30.14 4.05 -7.19
N ASN A 369 -30.34 3.27 -6.13
CA ASN A 369 -30.26 1.82 -6.20
C ASN A 369 -31.55 1.25 -6.81
N PRO A 370 -31.56 0.73 -8.04
CA PRO A 370 -32.79 0.21 -8.66
C PRO A 370 -33.33 -1.07 -8.00
N ARG A 371 -32.58 -1.66 -7.06
CA ARG A 371 -32.97 -2.86 -6.30
C ARG A 371 -33.60 -2.54 -4.94
N ARG A 372 -33.68 -1.27 -4.55
CA ARG A 372 -34.33 -0.81 -3.31
C ARG A 372 -35.59 -0.01 -3.62
#